data_AF-A0A091FRD0-F1
#
_entry.id   AF-A0A091FRD0-F1
#
_cell.length_a   1.000
_cell.length_b   1.000
_cell.length_c   1.000
_cell.angle_alpha   90.00
_cell.angle_beta   90.00
_cell.angle_gamma   90.00
#
_symmetry.space_group_name_H-M   'P 1'
#
loop_
_entity.id
_entity.type
_entity.pdbx_description
1 polymer ?
#
loop_
_entity_poly.entity_id
_entity_poly.type
_entity_poly.pdbx_seq_one_letter_code
_entity_poly.pdbx_strand_id
1 'polypeptide(L)'
;LSCIPKKSRKWHLLHDLRKVNDQMWPMGALQPGMPLPTMLPKDWHLLVIDLKDCFFTIPLQLEDTLCFAFTLPLINKAEPAERFEWVVLPQGTKNSPTMYQLFVSRALKPIRKQLPDTLIYHYMDDILLCQKEPITDMLIKQLESELNSKGLIIAPKKVQRRASWKYLGWTIASVTVRLQQLILTPSVKTLNDAQKLVGDLQWIRNILGITNEQLAPFMPLLHG
;
A
#
# COMPACT_ATOMS: atom_id res chain seq x y z
N LEU A 1 10.20 -20.61 -6.33
CA LEU A 1 10.71 -19.22 -6.30
C LEU A 1 10.92 -18.74 -7.74
N SER A 2 10.58 -17.50 -8.07
CA SER A 2 10.76 -16.94 -9.41
C SER A 2 11.21 -15.48 -9.33
N CYS A 3 11.73 -14.92 -10.42
CA CYS A 3 12.17 -13.52 -10.48
C CYS A 3 11.51 -12.81 -11.67
N ILE A 4 10.97 -11.61 -11.42
CA ILE A 4 10.34 -10.77 -12.45
C ILE A 4 11.21 -9.51 -12.67
N PRO A 5 11.52 -9.13 -13.91
CA PRO A 5 12.30 -7.93 -14.18
C PRO A 5 11.47 -6.66 -13.89
N LYS A 6 12.06 -5.71 -13.17
CA LYS A 6 11.52 -4.36 -12.98
C LYS A 6 11.97 -3.45 -14.12
N LYS A 7 11.17 -2.42 -14.44
CA LYS A 7 11.52 -1.37 -15.41
C LYS A 7 12.87 -0.69 -15.11
N SER A 8 13.31 -0.73 -13.86
CA SER A 8 14.58 -0.17 -13.38
C SER A 8 15.81 -1.07 -13.57
N ARG A 9 15.74 -2.14 -14.37
CA ARG A 9 16.79 -3.17 -14.53
C ARG A 9 17.15 -3.92 -13.24
N LYS A 10 16.30 -3.83 -12.21
CA LYS A 10 16.39 -4.63 -10.98
C LYS A 10 15.45 -5.83 -11.08
N TRP A 11 15.64 -6.85 -10.25
CA TRP A 11 14.76 -8.02 -10.18
C TRP A 11 13.84 -7.94 -8.97
N HIS A 12 12.64 -8.49 -9.09
CA HIS A 12 11.71 -8.73 -7.99
C HIS A 12 11.64 -10.21 -7.72
N LEU A 13 12.00 -10.62 -6.51
CA LEU A 13 11.84 -11.99 -6.07
C LEU A 13 10.37 -12.26 -5.76
N LEU A 14 9.82 -13.33 -6.31
CA LEU A 14 8.46 -13.78 -6.08
C LEU A 14 8.45 -15.21 -5.55
N HIS A 15 8.04 -15.35 -4.28
CA HIS A 15 7.76 -16.64 -3.67
C HIS A 15 6.29 -17.00 -3.87
N ASP A 16 6.02 -18.14 -4.49
CA ASP A 16 4.66 -18.67 -4.63
C ASP A 16 4.18 -19.25 -3.29
N LEU A 17 3.34 -18.50 -2.60
CA LEU A 17 2.84 -18.82 -1.26
C LEU A 17 1.37 -19.31 -1.28
N ARG A 18 0.82 -19.69 -2.44
CA ARG A 18 -0.60 -20.09 -2.55
C ARG A 18 -0.99 -21.19 -1.57
N LYS A 19 -0.23 -22.28 -1.52
CA LYS A 19 -0.49 -23.40 -0.58
C LYS A 19 -0.38 -22.98 0.89
N VAL A 20 0.54 -22.07 1.21
CA VAL A 20 0.66 -21.54 2.58
C VAL A 20 -0.56 -20.70 2.91
N ASN A 21 -0.96 -19.80 1.99
CA ASN A 21 -2.13 -18.94 2.13
C ASN A 21 -3.45 -19.72 2.30
N ASP A 22 -3.58 -20.89 1.69
CA ASP A 22 -4.76 -21.75 1.82
C ASP A 22 -4.91 -22.34 3.23
N GLN A 23 -3.81 -22.53 3.95
CA GLN A 23 -3.79 -23.02 5.33
C GLN A 23 -3.88 -21.89 6.37
N MET A 24 -3.75 -20.63 5.95
CA MET A 24 -3.75 -19.49 6.86
C MET A 24 -5.17 -19.00 7.17
N TRP A 25 -5.46 -18.78 8.45
CA TRP A 25 -6.66 -18.08 8.87
C TRP A 25 -6.63 -16.62 8.38
N PRO A 26 -7.66 -16.13 7.66
CA PRO A 26 -7.66 -14.76 7.15
C PRO A 26 -7.86 -13.76 8.29
N MET A 27 -6.97 -12.76 8.37
CA MET A 27 -7.14 -11.65 9.32
C MET A 27 -8.19 -10.62 8.88
N GLY A 28 -8.56 -10.64 7.59
CA GLY A 28 -9.42 -9.62 6.99
C GLY A 28 -8.70 -8.31 6.72
N ALA A 29 -9.39 -7.39 6.04
CA ALA A 29 -8.88 -6.04 5.79
C ALA A 29 -9.05 -5.19 7.06
N LEU A 30 -7.96 -4.57 7.53
CA LEU A 30 -7.98 -3.73 8.73
C LEU A 30 -8.75 -2.42 8.51
N GLN A 31 -8.68 -1.88 7.28
CA GLN A 31 -9.40 -0.67 6.90
C GLN A 31 -10.52 -1.04 5.91
N PRO A 32 -11.78 -0.63 6.18
CA PRO A 32 -12.90 -0.91 5.29
C PRO A 32 -12.85 -0.11 3.97
N GLY A 33 -11.93 0.84 3.85
CA GLY A 33 -11.73 1.62 2.64
C GLY A 33 -10.59 2.63 2.76
N MET A 34 -10.28 3.25 1.63
CA MET A 34 -9.29 4.32 1.50
C MET A 34 -9.81 5.62 2.13
N PRO A 35 -8.98 6.38 2.87
CA PRO A 35 -9.39 7.69 3.36
C PRO A 35 -9.69 8.65 2.19
N LEU A 36 -10.89 9.22 2.16
CA LEU A 36 -11.30 10.19 1.15
C LEU A 36 -10.65 11.56 1.44
N PRO A 37 -9.81 12.11 0.55
CA PRO A 37 -9.12 13.36 0.83
C PRO A 37 -10.06 14.57 0.92
N THR A 38 -11.31 14.45 0.46
CA THR A 38 -12.36 15.47 0.62
C THR A 38 -12.79 15.68 2.07
N MET A 39 -12.46 14.75 2.98
CA MET A 39 -12.73 14.89 4.42
C MET A 39 -11.69 15.74 5.14
N LEU A 40 -10.59 16.13 4.47
CA LEU A 40 -9.55 16.95 5.08
C LEU A 40 -10.09 18.37 5.36
N PRO A 41 -9.81 18.95 6.54
CA PRO A 41 -10.18 20.32 6.82
C PRO A 41 -9.56 21.29 5.81
N LYS A 42 -10.37 22.28 5.39
CA LYS A 42 -9.93 23.33 4.48
C LYS A 42 -8.85 24.20 5.12
N ASP A 43 -7.91 24.68 4.31
CA ASP A 43 -6.86 25.63 4.70
C ASP A 43 -5.84 25.11 5.74
N TRP A 44 -5.80 23.79 5.97
CA TRP A 44 -4.82 23.15 6.85
C TRP A 44 -3.53 22.80 6.10
N HIS A 45 -2.42 22.74 6.83
CA HIS A 45 -1.12 22.34 6.29
C HIS A 45 -1.05 20.83 6.14
N LEU A 46 -0.59 20.38 4.97
CA LEU A 46 -0.49 18.97 4.63
C LEU A 46 0.96 18.52 4.43
N LEU A 47 1.26 17.32 4.92
CA LEU A 47 2.49 16.60 4.64
C LEU A 47 2.12 15.19 4.20
N VAL A 48 2.59 14.79 3.03
CA VAL A 48 2.49 13.41 2.56
C VAL A 48 3.88 12.79 2.58
N ILE A 49 4.00 11.64 3.23
CA ILE A 49 5.21 10.84 3.27
C ILE A 49 4.90 9.42 2.82
N ASP A 50 5.90 8.79 2.23
CA ASP A 50 5.85 7.40 1.77
C ASP A 50 6.97 6.66 2.51
N LEU A 51 6.61 5.57 3.16
CA LEU A 51 7.58 4.65 3.74
C LEU A 51 8.21 3.83 2.62
N LYS A 52 9.49 3.51 2.77
CA LYS A 52 10.08 2.45 1.95
C LYS A 52 9.37 1.14 2.26
N ASP A 53 9.42 0.23 1.30
CA ASP A 53 9.01 -1.16 1.49
C ASP A 53 9.75 -1.76 2.69
N CYS A 54 9.03 -1.84 3.81
CA CYS A 54 9.52 -2.28 5.10
C CYS A 54 8.88 -3.61 5.51
N PHE A 55 8.35 -4.40 4.58
CA PHE A 55 7.86 -5.75 4.93
C PHE A 55 8.97 -6.58 5.60
N PHE A 56 10.21 -6.41 5.15
CA PHE A 56 11.40 -7.08 5.69
C PHE A 56 11.85 -6.58 7.07
N THR A 57 11.17 -5.61 7.68
CA THR A 57 11.49 -5.14 9.04
C THR A 57 10.60 -5.77 10.10
N ILE A 58 9.60 -6.56 9.69
CA ILE A 58 8.69 -7.24 10.58
C ILE A 58 9.19 -8.68 10.78
N PRO A 59 9.70 -9.05 11.97
CA PRO A 59 10.13 -10.41 12.23
C PRO A 59 8.94 -11.37 12.23
N LEU A 60 9.18 -12.59 11.72
CA LEU A 60 8.26 -13.71 11.91
C LEU A 60 8.49 -14.36 13.27
N GLN A 61 7.47 -15.04 13.79
CA GLN A 61 7.66 -15.96 14.92
C GLN A 61 8.52 -17.13 14.46
N LEU A 62 9.40 -17.61 15.34
CA LEU A 62 10.40 -18.62 15.00
C LEU A 62 9.74 -19.93 14.55
N GLU A 63 8.61 -20.27 15.14
CA GLU A 63 7.84 -21.47 14.85
C GLU A 63 7.19 -21.41 13.45
N ASP A 64 6.99 -20.21 12.90
CA ASP A 64 6.35 -20.00 11.60
C ASP A 64 7.36 -19.97 10.44
N THR A 65 8.67 -19.80 10.69
CA THR A 65 9.68 -19.62 9.60
C THR A 65 9.73 -20.83 8.66
N LEU A 66 9.58 -22.03 9.23
CA LEU A 66 9.58 -23.31 8.51
C LEU A 66 8.46 -23.41 7.48
N CYS A 67 7.31 -22.80 7.75
CA CYS A 67 6.16 -22.75 6.83
C CYS A 67 6.47 -21.95 5.56
N PHE A 68 7.47 -21.07 5.62
CA PHE A 68 7.91 -20.23 4.51
C PHE A 68 9.24 -20.70 3.89
N ALA A 69 9.68 -21.92 4.16
CA ALA A 69 10.91 -22.45 3.59
C ALA A 69 10.85 -22.55 2.05
N PHE A 70 11.98 -22.31 1.38
CA PHE A 70 12.13 -22.48 -0.06
C PHE A 70 13.52 -22.99 -0.44
N THR A 71 13.64 -23.54 -1.64
CA THR A 71 14.90 -24.09 -2.17
C THR A 71 15.35 -23.29 -3.38
N LEU A 72 16.64 -22.97 -3.47
CA LEU A 72 17.23 -22.31 -4.63
C LEU A 72 17.78 -23.36 -5.61
N PRO A 73 17.29 -23.41 -6.86
CA PRO A 73 17.84 -24.33 -7.84
C PRO A 73 19.22 -23.85 -8.31
N LEU A 74 20.16 -24.79 -8.47
CA LEU A 74 21.48 -24.55 -9.05
C LEU A 74 21.50 -24.85 -10.55
N ILE A 75 22.37 -24.16 -11.30
CA ILE A 75 22.57 -24.39 -12.73
C ILE A 75 22.94 -25.87 -12.92
N ASN A 76 22.19 -26.55 -13.80
CA ASN A 76 22.37 -27.98 -14.11
C ASN A 76 22.34 -28.93 -12.90
N LYS A 77 21.79 -28.51 -11.75
CA LYS A 77 21.82 -29.29 -10.50
C LYS A 77 23.24 -29.74 -10.13
N ALA A 78 24.22 -28.89 -10.38
CA ALA A 78 25.64 -29.21 -10.20
C ALA A 78 25.98 -29.70 -8.77
N GLU A 79 25.24 -29.23 -7.77
CA GLU A 79 25.37 -29.62 -6.36
C GLU A 79 23.98 -29.73 -5.71
N PRO A 80 23.88 -30.32 -4.50
CA PRO A 80 22.64 -30.31 -3.72
C PRO A 80 22.12 -28.89 -3.51
N ALA A 81 20.82 -28.69 -3.74
CA ALA A 81 20.21 -27.38 -3.63
C ALA A 81 20.11 -26.91 -2.18
N GLU A 82 20.46 -25.65 -1.93
CA GLU A 82 20.35 -25.03 -0.62
C GLU A 82 18.89 -24.67 -0.27
N ARG A 83 18.53 -24.85 1.00
CA ARG A 83 17.22 -24.52 1.55
C ARG A 83 17.33 -23.32 2.48
N PHE A 84 16.43 -22.36 2.29
CA PHE A 84 16.34 -21.10 3.02
C PHE A 84 14.96 -20.95 3.66
N GLU A 85 14.88 -20.11 4.68
CA GLU A 85 13.65 -19.78 5.39
C GLU A 85 13.52 -18.27 5.54
N TRP A 86 12.28 -17.79 5.53
CA TRP A 86 12.01 -16.39 5.83
C TRP A 86 12.02 -16.19 7.34
N VAL A 87 12.88 -15.28 7.81
CA VAL A 87 12.90 -14.82 9.22
C VAL A 87 12.10 -13.54 9.44
N VAL A 88 11.66 -12.93 8.35
CA VAL A 88 10.86 -11.70 8.30
C VAL A 88 9.69 -11.92 7.37
N LEU A 89 8.64 -11.12 7.54
CA LEU A 89 7.37 -11.28 6.85
C LEU A 89 7.55 -11.31 5.32
N PRO A 90 7.29 -12.46 4.65
CA PRO A 90 7.46 -12.54 3.21
C PRO A 90 6.36 -11.77 2.48
N GLN A 91 6.71 -11.24 1.32
CA GLN A 91 5.75 -10.64 0.41
C GLN A 91 4.90 -11.73 -0.24
N GLY A 92 3.60 -11.46 -0.43
CA GLY A 92 2.67 -12.40 -1.07
C GLY A 92 1.87 -13.31 -0.13
N THR A 93 2.03 -13.19 1.19
CA THR A 93 1.08 -13.87 2.10
C THR A 93 -0.24 -13.10 2.17
N LYS A 94 -1.33 -13.83 2.43
CA LYS A 94 -2.68 -13.29 2.59
C LYS A 94 -2.78 -12.27 3.73
N ASN A 95 -2.00 -12.46 4.80
CA ASN A 95 -2.05 -11.63 5.99
C ASN A 95 -0.93 -10.58 6.03
N SER A 96 0.07 -10.63 5.13
CA SER A 96 1.20 -9.69 5.14
C SER A 96 0.75 -8.22 5.08
N PRO A 97 -0.21 -7.82 4.21
CA PRO A 97 -0.69 -6.44 4.17
C PRO A 97 -1.32 -5.99 5.50
N THR A 98 -2.16 -6.84 6.09
CA THR A 98 -2.84 -6.55 7.36
C THR A 98 -1.85 -6.44 8.52
N MET A 99 -0.87 -7.34 8.58
CA MET A 99 0.20 -7.32 9.58
C MET A 99 1.09 -6.08 9.45
N TYR A 100 1.46 -5.72 8.22
CA TYR A 100 2.23 -4.51 7.96
C TYR A 100 1.47 -3.25 8.36
N GLN A 101 0.19 -3.17 7.99
CA GLN A 101 -0.64 -2.03 8.36
C GLN A 101 -0.81 -1.90 9.89
N LEU A 102 -0.98 -3.01 10.60
CA LEU A 102 -1.01 -3.03 12.07
C LEU A 102 0.32 -2.55 12.66
N PHE A 103 1.44 -2.97 12.08
CA PHE A 103 2.77 -2.56 12.51
C PHE A 103 2.98 -1.05 12.36
N VAL A 104 2.67 -0.49 11.18
CA VAL A 104 2.73 0.96 10.94
C VAL A 104 1.78 1.71 11.87
N SER A 105 0.55 1.21 12.08
CA SER A 105 -0.42 1.82 12.99
C SER A 105 0.11 1.87 14.43
N ARG A 106 0.77 0.79 14.91
CA ARG A 106 1.42 0.73 16.22
C ARG A 106 2.58 1.71 16.32
N ALA A 107 3.40 1.82 15.27
CA ALA A 107 4.51 2.78 15.22
C ALA A 107 4.04 4.24 15.24
N LEU A 108 2.86 4.54 14.65
CA LEU A 108 2.27 5.88 14.67
C LEU A 108 1.54 6.22 15.98
N LYS A 109 1.26 5.25 16.85
CA LYS A 109 0.49 5.45 18.08
C LYS A 109 1.13 6.47 19.04
N PRO A 110 2.45 6.47 19.30
CA PRO A 110 3.09 7.50 20.12
C PRO A 110 2.98 8.90 19.51
N ILE A 111 3.17 9.02 18.20
CA ILE A 111 3.09 10.31 17.48
C ILE A 111 1.67 10.89 17.58
N ARG A 112 0.64 10.06 17.36
CA ARG A 112 -0.76 10.47 17.52
C ARG A 112 -1.07 10.96 18.93
N LYS A 113 -0.43 10.41 19.95
CA LYS A 113 -0.58 10.88 21.34
C LYS A 113 0.14 12.20 21.60
N GLN A 114 1.30 12.40 20.98
CA GLN A 114 2.08 13.62 21.10
C GLN A 114 1.47 14.79 20.33
N LEU A 115 0.69 14.50 19.28
CA LEU A 115 0.10 15.48 18.37
C LEU A 115 -1.43 15.30 18.31
N PRO A 116 -2.16 15.62 19.39
CA PRO A 116 -3.60 15.39 19.46
C PRO A 116 -4.40 16.23 18.45
N ASP A 117 -3.88 17.40 18.07
CA ASP A 117 -4.52 18.32 17.12
C ASP A 117 -4.16 18.04 15.65
N THR A 118 -3.36 17.00 15.39
CA THR A 118 -2.93 16.60 14.04
C THR A 118 -3.71 15.37 13.58
N LEU A 119 -4.36 15.47 12.43
CA LEU A 119 -4.96 14.32 11.76
C LEU A 119 -3.86 13.52 11.06
N ILE A 120 -3.74 12.23 11.40
CA ILE A 120 -2.74 11.33 10.84
C ILE A 120 -3.42 10.12 10.19
N TYR A 121 -3.57 10.19 8.87
CA TYR A 121 -4.06 9.09 8.05
C TYR A 121 -2.89 8.24 7.58
N HIS A 122 -3.10 6.93 7.52
CA HIS A 122 -2.13 6.02 6.91
C HIS A 122 -2.87 4.93 6.16
N TYR A 123 -2.32 4.54 5.03
CA TYR A 123 -2.75 3.42 4.21
C TYR A 123 -1.50 2.73 3.67
N MET A 124 -1.23 1.52 4.16
CA MET A 124 0.03 0.81 3.87
C MET A 124 1.25 1.71 4.12
N ASP A 125 2.02 2.03 3.08
CA ASP A 125 3.22 2.87 3.14
C ASP A 125 2.93 4.38 3.08
N ASP A 126 1.74 4.77 2.63
CA ASP A 126 1.35 6.17 2.47
C ASP A 126 0.83 6.75 3.79
N ILE A 127 1.46 7.81 4.29
CA ILE A 127 1.02 8.53 5.48
C ILE A 127 0.75 9.99 5.12
N LEU A 128 -0.41 10.50 5.51
CA LEU A 128 -0.83 11.88 5.36
C LEU A 128 -1.03 12.50 6.74
N LEU A 129 -0.32 13.60 7.00
CA LEU A 129 -0.49 14.44 8.18
C LEU A 129 -1.18 15.73 7.77
N CYS A 130 -2.13 16.18 8.59
CA CYS A 130 -2.90 17.39 8.37
C CYS A 130 -3.10 18.11 9.71
N GLN A 131 -2.71 19.38 9.79
CA GLN A 131 -2.87 20.20 11.00
C GLN A 131 -3.07 21.69 10.66
N LYS A 132 -3.67 22.44 11.58
CA LYS A 132 -3.90 23.88 11.44
C LYS A 132 -2.60 24.69 11.45
N GLU A 133 -1.61 24.27 12.24
CA GLU A 133 -0.32 24.94 12.37
C GLU A 133 0.68 24.50 11.27
N PRO A 134 1.62 25.36 10.86
CA PRO A 134 2.65 25.00 9.89
C PRO A 134 3.44 23.75 10.30
N ILE A 135 3.60 22.81 9.37
CA ILE A 135 4.42 21.62 9.59
C ILE A 135 5.89 22.00 9.52
N THR A 136 6.57 21.98 10.66
CA THR A 136 7.97 22.39 10.79
C THR A 136 8.95 21.27 10.45
N ASP A 137 10.19 21.64 10.11
CA ASP A 137 11.26 20.66 9.90
C ASP A 137 11.55 19.83 11.16
N MET A 138 11.39 20.43 12.35
CA MET A 138 11.58 19.74 13.62
C MET A 138 10.55 18.62 13.79
N LEU A 139 9.28 18.89 13.46
CA LEU A 139 8.21 17.89 13.48
C LEU A 139 8.51 16.73 12.50
N ILE A 140 9.00 17.04 11.30
CA ILE A 140 9.38 16.01 10.32
C ILE A 140 10.53 15.15 10.84
N LYS A 141 11.56 15.75 11.46
CA LYS A 141 12.68 15.00 12.05
C LYS A 141 12.24 14.14 13.23
N GLN A 142 11.32 14.62 14.07
CA GLN A 142 10.76 13.83 15.16
C GLN A 142 9.98 12.61 14.64
N LEU A 143 9.15 12.83 13.61
CA LEU A 143 8.42 11.76 12.92
C LEU A 143 9.38 10.73 12.30
N GLU A 144 10.42 11.19 11.62
CA GLU A 144 11.46 10.34 11.03
C GLU A 144 12.21 9.54 12.10
N SER A 145 12.59 10.16 13.22
CA SER A 145 13.28 9.50 14.33
C SER A 145 12.43 8.39 14.96
N GLU A 146 11.16 8.68 15.27
CA GLU A 146 10.25 7.70 15.88
C GLU A 146 10.01 6.52 14.94
N LEU A 147 9.74 6.78 13.65
CA LEU A 147 9.54 5.72 12.66
C LEU A 147 10.82 4.88 12.45
N ASN A 148 11.98 5.53 12.34
CA ASN A 148 13.27 4.84 12.21
C ASN A 148 13.59 3.96 13.42
N SER A 149 13.20 4.38 14.63
CA SER A 149 13.36 3.56 15.85
C SER A 149 12.59 2.24 15.79
N LYS A 150 11.58 2.14 14.92
CA LYS A 150 10.79 0.93 14.64
C LYS A 150 11.20 0.25 13.32
N GLY A 151 12.27 0.69 12.69
CA GLY A 151 12.73 0.17 11.39
C GLY A 151 11.93 0.69 10.18
N LEU A 152 10.99 1.62 10.37
CA LEU A 152 10.22 2.22 9.27
C LEU A 152 10.97 3.42 8.71
N ILE A 153 11.42 3.33 7.46
CA ILE A 153 12.27 4.35 6.84
C ILE A 153 11.43 5.20 5.88
N ILE A 154 11.39 6.51 6.10
CA ILE A 154 10.77 7.45 5.16
C ILE A 154 11.59 7.50 3.86
N ALA A 155 10.92 7.48 2.70
CA ALA A 155 11.55 7.72 1.41
C ALA A 155 11.74 9.24 1.19
N PRO A 156 12.95 9.81 1.37
CA PRO A 156 13.14 11.26 1.40
C PRO A 156 12.73 11.95 0.09
N LYS A 157 12.90 11.27 -1.05
CA LYS A 157 12.52 11.77 -2.38
C LYS A 157 11.00 11.80 -2.62
N LYS A 158 10.21 11.16 -1.75
CA LYS A 158 8.75 11.09 -1.85
C LYS A 158 8.03 11.91 -0.77
N VAL A 159 8.78 12.67 0.04
CA VAL A 159 8.20 13.60 1.00
C VAL A 159 7.65 14.82 0.26
N GLN A 160 6.37 15.12 0.45
CA GLN A 160 5.65 16.21 -0.22
C GLN A 160 5.18 17.22 0.82
N ARG A 161 5.77 18.42 0.77
CA ARG A 161 5.56 19.49 1.77
C ARG A 161 4.72 20.66 1.27
N ARG A 162 4.49 20.75 -0.03
CA ARG A 162 3.78 21.87 -0.68
C ARG A 162 2.78 21.30 -1.68
N ALA A 163 1.71 22.05 -1.93
CA ALA A 163 0.78 21.75 -3.01
C ALA A 163 1.54 21.66 -4.35
N SER A 164 1.23 20.76 -5.27
CA SER A 164 0.09 19.83 -5.34
C SER A 164 0.46 18.44 -4.79
N TRP A 165 -0.13 18.03 -3.67
CA TRP A 165 0.16 16.73 -3.03
C TRP A 165 -0.50 15.59 -3.79
N LYS A 166 0.22 14.50 -3.98
CA LYS A 166 -0.28 13.24 -4.52
C LYS A 166 -0.47 12.25 -3.37
N TYR A 167 -1.69 11.77 -3.19
CA TYR A 167 -2.04 10.83 -2.13
C TYR A 167 -3.11 9.85 -2.62
N LEU A 168 -2.79 8.56 -2.63
CA LEU A 168 -3.72 7.46 -2.95
C LEU A 168 -4.56 7.68 -4.23
N GLY A 169 -3.91 8.10 -5.32
CA GLY A 169 -4.59 8.35 -6.60
C GLY A 169 -5.32 9.70 -6.68
N TRP A 170 -5.17 10.58 -5.69
CA TRP A 170 -5.68 11.95 -5.70
C TRP A 170 -4.57 12.98 -5.81
N THR A 171 -4.90 14.13 -6.39
CA THR A 171 -4.12 15.36 -6.38
C THR A 171 -4.85 16.36 -5.50
N ILE A 172 -4.21 16.77 -4.41
CA ILE A 172 -4.70 17.76 -3.47
C ILE A 172 -3.95 19.06 -3.77
N ALA A 173 -4.69 20.08 -4.21
CA ALA A 173 -4.20 21.45 -4.32
C ALA A 173 -4.74 22.25 -3.13
N SER A 174 -4.23 23.47 -2.92
CA SER A 174 -4.63 24.32 -1.78
C SER A 174 -6.14 24.56 -1.69
N VAL A 175 -6.86 24.52 -2.81
CA VAL A 175 -8.30 24.83 -2.88
C VAL A 175 -9.14 23.66 -3.41
N THR A 176 -8.53 22.68 -4.10
CA THR A 176 -9.29 21.63 -4.80
C THR A 176 -8.67 20.26 -4.63
N VAL A 177 -9.51 19.23 -4.56
CA VAL A 177 -9.13 17.82 -4.60
C VAL A 177 -9.60 17.25 -5.93
N ARG A 178 -8.70 16.61 -6.68
CA ARG A 178 -9.00 16.03 -8.00
C ARG A 178 -8.40 14.65 -8.11
N LEU A 179 -9.02 13.75 -8.86
CA LEU A 179 -8.41 12.46 -9.19
C LEU A 179 -7.12 12.67 -10.01
N GLN A 180 -6.12 11.82 -9.77
CA GLN A 180 -5.02 11.66 -10.71
C GLN A 180 -5.61 11.10 -12.01
N GLN A 181 -5.16 11.65 -13.13
CA GLN A 181 -5.74 11.44 -14.47
C GLN A 181 -6.23 10.00 -14.69
N LEU A 182 -7.54 9.85 -14.91
CA LEU A 182 -8.15 8.60 -15.33
C LEU A 182 -8.43 8.67 -16.84
N ILE A 183 -7.94 7.68 -17.58
CA ILE A 183 -8.18 7.55 -19.02
C ILE A 183 -9.14 6.39 -19.21
N LEU A 184 -10.41 6.70 -19.43
CA LEU A 184 -11.41 5.69 -19.78
C LEU A 184 -11.24 5.30 -21.24
N THR A 185 -11.03 4.01 -21.48
CA THR A 185 -11.01 3.45 -22.83
C THR A 185 -12.34 2.76 -23.11
N PRO A 186 -13.24 3.33 -23.93
CA PRO A 186 -14.58 2.79 -24.14
C PRO A 186 -14.61 1.55 -25.06
N SER A 187 -13.50 1.26 -25.76
CA SER A 187 -13.41 0.12 -26.67
C SER A 187 -13.21 -1.19 -25.91
N VAL A 188 -14.30 -1.90 -25.64
CA VAL A 188 -14.26 -3.26 -25.07
C VAL A 188 -14.22 -4.29 -26.20
N LYS A 189 -13.07 -4.97 -26.37
CA LYS A 189 -12.91 -6.05 -27.37
C LYS A 189 -12.63 -7.41 -26.74
N THR A 190 -12.08 -7.42 -25.53
CA THR A 190 -11.72 -8.63 -24.79
C THR A 190 -12.29 -8.59 -23.38
N LEU A 191 -12.37 -9.76 -22.72
CA LEU A 191 -12.73 -9.84 -21.29
C LEU A 191 -11.83 -8.96 -20.42
N ASN A 192 -10.53 -8.88 -20.73
CA ASN A 192 -9.58 -8.02 -20.02
C ASN A 192 -9.90 -6.52 -20.20
N ASP A 193 -10.39 -6.12 -21.38
CA ASP A 193 -10.81 -4.72 -21.61
C ASP A 193 -12.08 -4.41 -20.80
N ALA A 194 -13.03 -5.35 -20.73
CA ALA A 194 -14.23 -5.21 -19.90
C ALA A 194 -13.88 -5.11 -18.41
N GLN A 195 -12.97 -5.97 -17.92
CA GLN A 195 -12.48 -5.96 -16.54
C GLN A 195 -11.82 -4.64 -16.17
N LYS A 196 -10.98 -4.08 -17.07
CA LYS A 196 -10.34 -2.78 -16.87
C LYS A 196 -11.37 -1.65 -16.81
N LEU A 197 -12.29 -1.60 -17.78
CA LEU A 197 -13.33 -0.56 -17.82
C LEU A 197 -14.20 -0.59 -16.57
N VAL A 198 -14.67 -1.77 -16.15
CA VAL A 198 -15.47 -1.90 -14.93
C VAL A 198 -14.66 -1.54 -13.68
N GLY A 199 -13.38 -1.90 -13.62
CA GLY A 199 -12.47 -1.48 -12.55
C GLY A 199 -12.35 0.05 -12.44
N ASP A 200 -12.15 0.73 -13.57
CA ASP A 200 -12.07 2.19 -13.63
C ASP A 200 -13.40 2.86 -13.23
N LEU A 201 -14.53 2.31 -13.66
CA LEU A 201 -15.86 2.79 -13.27
C LEU A 201 -16.13 2.57 -11.77
N GLN A 202 -15.74 1.42 -11.22
CA GLN A 202 -15.83 1.15 -9.78
C GLN A 202 -14.97 2.12 -8.97
N TRP A 203 -13.77 2.47 -9.46
CA TRP A 203 -12.87 3.43 -8.82
C TRP A 203 -13.50 4.82 -8.69
N ILE A 204 -14.19 5.30 -9.73
CA ILE A 204 -14.80 6.65 -9.74
C ILE A 204 -16.24 6.69 -9.25
N ARG A 205 -16.85 5.54 -8.95
CA ARG A 205 -18.30 5.45 -8.68
C ARG A 205 -18.75 6.39 -7.56
N ASN A 206 -18.00 6.47 -6.46
CA ASN A 206 -18.38 7.27 -5.30
C ASN A 206 -18.24 8.78 -5.58
N ILE A 207 -17.45 9.14 -6.59
CA ILE A 207 -17.12 10.52 -6.94
C ILE A 207 -18.13 11.05 -7.95
N LEU A 208 -18.50 10.21 -8.92
CA LEU A 208 -19.50 10.52 -9.94
C LEU A 208 -20.93 10.14 -9.55
N GLY A 209 -21.12 9.50 -8.39
CA GLY A 209 -22.42 9.00 -7.94
C GLY A 209 -22.95 7.85 -8.78
N ILE A 210 -22.06 7.03 -9.37
CA ILE A 210 -22.47 5.89 -10.20
C ILE A 210 -23.13 4.83 -9.31
N THR A 211 -24.39 4.52 -9.61
CA THR A 211 -25.16 3.54 -8.85
C THR A 211 -24.88 2.11 -9.31
N ASN A 212 -25.26 1.13 -8.48
CA ASN A 212 -25.19 -0.28 -8.88
C ASN A 212 -26.06 -0.56 -10.12
N GLU A 213 -27.19 0.14 -10.28
CA GLU A 213 -28.06 0.04 -11.46
C GLU A 213 -27.35 0.50 -12.73
N GLN A 214 -26.55 1.56 -12.66
CA GLN A 214 -25.75 2.05 -13.79
C GLN A 214 -24.58 1.11 -14.13
N LEU A 215 -24.08 0.33 -13.16
CA LEU A 215 -23.02 -0.67 -13.37
C LEU A 215 -23.57 -2.03 -13.84
N ALA A 216 -24.83 -2.36 -13.53
CA ALA A 216 -25.43 -3.65 -13.83
C ALA A 216 -25.27 -4.09 -15.30
N PRO A 217 -25.41 -3.23 -16.32
CA PRO A 217 -25.23 -3.63 -17.73
C PRO A 217 -23.84 -4.15 -18.07
N PHE A 218 -22.81 -3.81 -17.28
CA PHE A 218 -21.44 -4.26 -17.53
C PHE A 218 -21.12 -5.60 -16.87
N MET A 219 -21.91 -6.05 -15.89
CA MET A 219 -21.65 -7.31 -15.17
C MET A 219 -21.68 -8.54 -16.09
N PRO A 220 -22.61 -8.67 -17.06
CA PRO A 220 -22.58 -9.75 -18.05
C PRO A 220 -21.26 -9.86 -18.83
N LEU A 221 -20.58 -8.73 -19.09
CA LEU A 221 -19.31 -8.71 -19.84
C LEU A 221 -18.13 -9.29 -19.06
N LEU A 222 -18.29 -9.51 -17.75
CA LEU A 222 -17.27 -10.07 -16.87
C LEU A 222 -17.37 -11.58 -16.73
N HIS A 223 -18.47 -12.18 -17.21
CA HIS A 223 -18.63 -13.62 -17.28
C HIS A 223 -17.95 -14.11 -18.56
N GLY A 224 -16.74 -14.63 -18.39
CA GLY A 224 -16.01 -15.39 -19.43
C GLY A 224 -16.39 -16.86 -19.41
#